data_AF-A0A1C6VZ39-F1
#
_entry.id   AF-A0A1C6VZ39-F1
#
_cell.length_a   1.000
_cell.length_b   1.000
_cell.length_c   1.000
_cell.angle_alpha   90.00
_cell.angle_beta   90.00
_cell.angle_gamma   90.00
#
_symmetry.space_group_name_H-M   'P 1'
#
loop_
_entity.id
_entity.type
_entity.pdbx_description
1 polymer ?
#
loop_
_entity_poly.entity_id
_entity_poly.type
_entity_poly.pdbx_seq_one_letter_code
_entity_poly.pdbx_strand_id
1 'polypeptide(L)'
;MGTLSAVTDPTVPDDVDGAPTTALLESVLAQAAEVVIVEASPDELDRADAARTVVTGEDIAELARLLSVVDGGTGDRCRCPGWPTVLVSAAGGRRLALWTLHHQAALGGLGNCDAALRDGSALTRWLAGRGLTGSRDVQQSLARAAVEREDRRARWVAAAPRGLTAVAAATSRREAGAEERLVDLVARRHPDAVERVLALLAWAGFPPRQPDGTPWHELAPQRLLLAEPTELIFEALASVSPTPAQLDGAAELFTSLEWTRPPRAELPEPLRTVLIDHVTATGTDPMRFRMRHGYGAGRATGA
;
A
#
# COMPACT_ATOMS: atom_id res chain seq x y z
N MET A 1 -23.36 39.85 -19.63
CA MET A 1 -23.25 38.41 -19.99
C MET A 1 -22.16 38.27 -21.03
N GLY A 2 -20.90 38.20 -20.57
CA GLY A 2 -19.75 37.96 -21.43
C GLY A 2 -19.35 36.49 -21.28
N THR A 3 -19.39 35.76 -22.39
CA THR A 3 -18.94 34.38 -22.49
C THR A 3 -17.43 34.32 -22.27
N LEU A 4 -17.02 33.70 -21.16
CA LEU A 4 -15.63 33.30 -20.92
C LEU A 4 -15.28 32.22 -21.97
N SER A 5 -14.50 32.63 -22.96
CA SER A 5 -13.91 31.73 -23.93
C SER A 5 -12.94 30.80 -23.20
N ALA A 6 -13.21 29.50 -23.26
CA ALA A 6 -12.30 28.47 -22.79
C ALA A 6 -10.98 28.60 -23.56
N VAL A 7 -9.96 29.14 -22.91
CA VAL A 7 -8.58 29.04 -23.36
C VAL A 7 -8.22 27.57 -23.27
N THR A 8 -8.21 26.90 -24.41
CA THR A 8 -7.55 25.61 -24.56
C THR A 8 -6.06 25.88 -24.41
N ASP A 9 -5.56 25.54 -23.23
CA ASP A 9 -4.16 25.66 -22.83
C ASP A 9 -3.27 24.90 -23.84
N PRO A 10 -2.23 25.53 -24.43
CA PRO A 10 -1.37 24.85 -25.37
C PRO A 10 -0.74 23.64 -24.69
N THR A 11 -1.01 22.48 -25.30
CA THR A 11 -0.44 21.17 -25.04
C THR A 11 1.03 21.30 -24.63
N VAL A 12 1.32 20.93 -23.38
CA VAL A 12 2.66 20.50 -22.99
C VAL A 12 3.03 19.38 -23.98
N PRO A 13 4.21 19.42 -24.63
CA PRO A 13 4.63 18.31 -25.48
C PRO A 13 4.72 17.04 -24.62
N ASP A 14 3.76 16.14 -24.79
CA ASP A 14 3.69 14.85 -24.09
C ASP A 14 4.84 13.89 -24.45
N ASP A 15 5.63 14.23 -25.49
CA ASP A 15 6.79 13.46 -25.95
C ASP A 15 8.09 14.24 -25.77
N VAL A 16 8.61 14.25 -24.55
CA VAL A 16 10.06 14.29 -24.40
C VAL A 16 10.54 12.84 -24.46
N ASP A 17 10.83 12.39 -25.69
CA ASP A 17 11.14 11.00 -26.08
C ASP A 17 12.44 10.42 -25.47
N GLY A 18 12.98 11.09 -24.45
CA GLY A 18 14.23 10.76 -23.78
C GLY A 18 14.04 10.38 -22.32
N ALA A 19 14.99 9.61 -21.81
CA ALA A 19 15.08 9.34 -20.38
C ALA A 19 15.29 10.64 -19.59
N PRO A 20 14.72 10.77 -18.38
CA PRO A 20 14.99 11.91 -17.50
C PRO A 20 16.48 12.04 -17.22
N THR A 21 16.97 13.27 -17.24
CA THR A 21 18.33 13.60 -16.80
C THR A 21 18.33 14.91 -16.03
N THR A 22 19.32 15.05 -15.14
CA THR A 22 19.57 16.31 -14.44
C THR A 22 19.87 17.43 -15.45
N ALA A 23 20.62 17.15 -16.51
CA ALA A 23 20.93 18.11 -17.56
C ALA A 23 19.67 18.64 -18.29
N LEU A 24 18.70 17.77 -18.58
CA LEU A 24 17.42 18.18 -19.16
C LEU A 24 16.67 19.13 -18.21
N LEU A 25 16.56 18.76 -16.94
CA LEU A 25 15.91 19.59 -15.92
C LEU A 25 16.59 20.97 -15.79
N GLU A 26 17.91 20.99 -15.69
CA GLU A 26 18.70 22.22 -15.61
C GLU A 26 18.51 23.09 -16.86
N SER A 27 18.44 22.49 -18.05
CA SER A 27 18.23 23.23 -19.30
C SER A 27 16.85 23.92 -19.37
N VAL A 28 15.83 23.31 -18.76
CA VAL A 28 14.48 23.88 -18.65
C VAL A 28 14.47 25.01 -17.62
N LEU A 29 15.06 24.80 -16.44
CA LEU A 29 15.13 25.81 -15.38
C LEU A 29 16.02 27.00 -15.74
N ALA A 30 17.07 26.80 -16.55
CA ALA A 30 17.91 27.89 -17.05
C ALA A 30 17.16 28.88 -17.94
N GLN A 31 16.04 28.46 -18.53
CA GLN A 31 15.15 29.32 -19.34
C GLN A 31 14.00 29.92 -18.53
N ALA A 32 13.83 29.49 -17.28
CA ALA A 32 12.71 29.91 -16.44
C ALA A 32 12.91 31.34 -15.94
N ALA A 33 11.87 32.16 -16.08
CA ALA A 33 11.78 33.43 -15.38
C ALA A 33 11.10 33.26 -14.02
N GLU A 34 10.22 32.27 -13.91
CA GLU A 34 9.41 32.00 -12.73
C GLU A 34 9.13 30.50 -12.61
N VAL A 35 9.17 29.99 -11.38
CA VAL A 35 8.65 28.67 -11.04
C VAL A 35 7.60 28.82 -9.94
N VAL A 36 6.39 28.30 -10.17
CA VAL A 36 5.32 28.26 -9.18
C VAL A 36 5.16 26.84 -8.68
N ILE A 37 5.29 26.64 -7.37
CA ILE A 37 5.05 25.34 -6.75
C ILE A 37 3.75 25.42 -5.98
N VAL A 38 2.82 24.53 -6.30
CA VAL A 38 1.49 24.47 -5.70
C VAL A 38 1.34 23.13 -5.00
N GLU A 39 0.94 23.16 -3.73
CA GLU A 39 0.48 21.97 -3.01
C GLU A 39 -0.92 21.57 -3.49
N ALA A 40 -1.04 21.27 -4.79
CA ALA A 40 -2.18 20.64 -5.45
C ALA A 40 -1.71 19.74 -6.60
N SER A 41 -2.51 18.73 -6.95
CA SER A 41 -2.28 17.92 -8.15
C SER A 41 -2.58 18.76 -9.40
N PRO A 42 -2.17 18.31 -10.61
CA PRO A 42 -2.35 19.10 -11.83
C PRO A 42 -3.81 19.47 -12.14
N ASP A 43 -4.76 18.63 -11.73
CA ASP A 43 -6.20 18.82 -11.89
C ASP A 43 -6.83 19.74 -10.83
N GLU A 44 -6.06 20.15 -9.82
CA GLU A 44 -6.52 20.93 -8.67
C GLU A 44 -5.81 22.29 -8.53
N LEU A 45 -5.07 22.75 -9.55
CA LEU A 45 -4.25 23.97 -9.48
C LEU A 45 -5.05 25.25 -9.16
N ASP A 46 -6.33 25.29 -9.54
CA ASP A 46 -7.22 26.44 -9.32
C ASP A 46 -7.81 26.50 -7.90
N ARG A 47 -7.49 25.53 -7.03
CA ARG A 47 -7.93 25.53 -5.64
C ARG A 47 -7.44 26.77 -4.90
N ALA A 48 -8.39 27.56 -4.40
CA ALA A 48 -8.12 28.81 -3.70
C ALA A 48 -7.36 28.61 -2.37
N ASP A 49 -7.54 27.45 -1.74
CA ASP A 49 -6.91 27.06 -0.48
C ASP A 49 -5.56 26.37 -0.65
N ALA A 50 -5.14 26.07 -1.89
CA ALA A 50 -3.87 25.41 -2.14
C ALA A 50 -2.69 26.35 -1.86
N ALA A 51 -1.85 25.94 -0.90
CA ALA A 51 -0.61 26.64 -0.58
C ALA A 51 0.29 26.71 -1.82
N ARG A 52 0.87 27.89 -2.07
CA ARG A 52 1.69 28.15 -3.25
C ARG A 52 2.87 29.02 -2.90
N THR A 53 4.00 28.77 -3.57
CA THR A 53 5.19 29.62 -3.50
C THR A 53 5.67 29.94 -4.90
N VAL A 54 6.25 31.13 -5.05
CA VAL A 54 6.82 31.62 -6.30
C VAL A 54 8.33 31.71 -6.11
N VAL A 55 9.06 31.16 -7.07
CA VAL A 55 10.52 31.01 -7.06
C VAL A 55 11.07 31.74 -8.26
N THR A 56 11.97 32.71 -8.03
CA THR A 56 12.56 33.56 -9.08
C THR A 56 14.05 33.77 -8.83
N GLY A 57 14.79 34.19 -9.85
CA GLY A 57 16.19 34.58 -9.72
C GLY A 57 17.08 33.48 -9.16
N GLU A 58 17.88 33.80 -8.14
CA GLU A 58 18.84 32.87 -7.52
C GLU A 58 18.17 31.63 -6.89
N ASP A 59 16.92 31.76 -6.43
CA ASP A 59 16.17 30.64 -5.86
C ASP A 59 15.87 29.55 -6.91
N ILE A 60 15.80 29.89 -8.21
CA ILE A 60 15.64 28.90 -9.29
C ILE A 60 16.87 28.01 -9.39
N ALA A 61 18.07 28.57 -9.22
CA ALA A 61 19.31 27.79 -9.24
C ALA A 61 19.40 26.84 -8.03
N GLU A 62 18.98 27.29 -6.85
CA GLU A 62 18.87 26.41 -5.69
C GLU A 62 17.84 25.29 -5.92
N LEU A 63 16.67 25.63 -6.46
CA LEU A 63 15.63 24.65 -6.80
C LEU A 63 16.13 23.61 -7.81
N ALA A 64 16.88 24.03 -8.84
CA ALA A 64 17.49 23.10 -9.80
C ALA A 64 18.39 22.06 -9.13
N ARG A 65 19.23 22.49 -8.18
CA ARG A 65 20.09 21.60 -7.40
C ARG A 65 19.27 20.61 -6.56
N LEU A 66 18.19 21.08 -5.93
CA LEU A 66 17.30 20.26 -5.09
C LEU A 66 16.46 19.27 -5.89
N LEU A 67 16.10 19.63 -7.13
CA LEU A 67 15.39 18.77 -8.07
C LEU A 67 16.31 17.86 -8.89
N SER A 68 17.61 17.83 -8.60
CA SER A 68 18.52 16.92 -9.30
C SER A 68 18.08 15.47 -9.18
N VAL A 69 18.18 14.73 -10.28
CA VAL A 69 17.65 13.37 -10.42
C VAL A 69 18.76 12.35 -10.68
N VAL A 70 18.44 11.08 -10.49
CA VAL A 70 19.25 9.98 -11.01
C VAL A 70 18.96 9.85 -12.51
N ASP A 71 19.98 10.08 -13.33
CA ASP A 71 19.84 10.01 -14.78
C ASP A 71 19.41 8.61 -15.24
N GLY A 72 18.54 8.56 -16.25
CA GLY A 72 17.93 7.32 -16.73
C GLY A 72 16.56 7.02 -16.09
N GLY A 73 16.25 7.65 -14.95
CA GLY A 73 14.99 7.48 -14.24
C GLY A 73 14.85 6.11 -13.57
N THR A 74 13.62 5.79 -13.16
CA THR A 74 13.29 4.52 -12.50
C THR A 74 13.06 3.38 -13.48
N GLY A 75 12.94 3.67 -14.78
CA GLY A 75 12.52 2.72 -15.82
C GLY A 75 11.01 2.49 -15.89
N ASP A 76 10.23 2.98 -14.93
CA ASP A 76 8.78 2.85 -14.85
C ASP A 76 8.11 4.22 -14.65
N ARG A 77 6.89 4.38 -15.15
CA ARG A 77 6.07 5.59 -14.94
C ARG A 77 4.96 5.29 -13.95
N CYS A 78 4.92 6.00 -12.82
CA CYS A 78 3.80 5.88 -11.90
C CYS A 78 2.55 6.53 -12.51
N ARG A 79 1.39 5.94 -12.27
CA ARG A 79 0.09 6.44 -12.76
C ARG A 79 -0.59 7.38 -11.77
N CYS A 80 0.00 7.62 -10.61
CA CYS A 80 -0.49 8.64 -9.69
C CYS A 80 -0.33 10.02 -10.33
N PRO A 81 -1.26 10.96 -10.08
CA PRO A 81 -1.16 12.32 -10.63
C PRO A 81 0.06 13.08 -10.10
N GLY A 82 0.56 12.71 -8.92
CA GLY A 82 1.67 13.39 -8.26
C GLY A 82 1.24 14.70 -7.58
N TRP A 83 2.06 15.12 -6.62
CA TRP A 83 1.86 16.32 -5.82
C TRP A 83 3.07 16.57 -4.91
N PRO A 84 3.52 17.81 -4.67
CA PRO A 84 3.06 19.07 -5.27
C PRO A 84 3.35 19.17 -6.77
N THR A 85 2.69 20.12 -7.43
CA THR A 85 2.91 20.45 -8.84
C THR A 85 3.88 21.62 -8.98
N VAL A 86 4.85 21.50 -9.87
CA VAL A 86 5.87 22.50 -10.21
C VAL A 86 5.59 23.01 -11.62
N LEU A 87 5.17 24.27 -11.71
CA LEU A 87 4.91 24.97 -12.97
C LEU A 87 6.11 25.84 -13.31
N VAL A 88 6.73 25.59 -14.45
CA VAL A 88 7.91 26.33 -14.91
C VAL A 88 7.50 27.24 -16.06
N SER A 89 7.79 28.53 -15.96
CA SER A 89 7.41 29.54 -16.96
C SER A 89 8.59 30.38 -17.41
N ALA A 90 8.66 30.65 -18.71
CA ALA A 90 9.60 31.61 -19.30
C ALA A 90 9.15 33.05 -19.05
N ALA A 91 10.02 34.01 -19.40
CA ALA A 91 9.63 35.41 -19.48
C ALA A 91 8.40 35.58 -20.40
N GLY A 92 7.43 36.39 -19.97
CA GLY A 92 6.16 36.58 -20.68
C GLY A 92 5.10 35.51 -20.40
N GLY A 93 5.30 34.63 -19.41
CA GLY A 93 4.27 33.71 -18.91
C GLY A 93 4.06 32.44 -19.74
N ARG A 94 4.90 32.20 -20.76
CA ARG A 94 4.85 30.96 -21.54
C ARG A 94 5.32 29.78 -20.68
N ARG A 95 4.46 28.79 -20.47
CA ARG A 95 4.80 27.55 -19.76
C ARG A 95 5.89 26.78 -20.52
N LEU A 96 6.95 26.41 -19.79
CA LEU A 96 8.06 25.58 -20.25
C LEU A 96 7.87 24.11 -19.85
N ALA A 97 7.39 23.88 -18.63
CA ALA A 97 7.16 22.54 -18.11
C ALA A 97 6.09 22.52 -17.01
N LEU A 98 5.53 21.33 -16.80
CA LEU A 98 4.72 20.97 -15.65
C LEU A 98 5.26 19.66 -15.11
N TRP A 99 5.73 19.68 -13.87
CA TRP A 99 6.24 18.51 -13.18
C TRP A 99 5.46 18.25 -11.90
N THR A 100 5.49 17.01 -11.42
CA THR A 100 4.83 16.64 -10.16
C THR A 100 5.74 15.78 -9.30
N LEU A 101 5.63 15.89 -7.98
CA LEU A 101 6.33 14.98 -7.09
C LEU A 101 5.55 13.67 -6.90
N HIS A 102 6.14 12.56 -7.29
CA HIS A 102 5.61 11.22 -7.10
C HIS A 102 6.15 10.63 -5.81
N HIS A 103 5.24 10.29 -4.88
CA HIS A 103 5.55 9.70 -3.58
C HIS A 103 6.63 10.45 -2.77
N GLN A 104 6.77 11.77 -3.00
CA GLN A 104 7.80 12.62 -2.39
C GLN A 104 9.25 12.15 -2.65
N ALA A 105 9.47 11.34 -3.69
CA ALA A 105 10.75 10.68 -3.98
C ALA A 105 11.18 10.74 -5.45
N ALA A 106 10.24 11.00 -6.37
CA ALA A 106 10.54 11.10 -7.79
C ALA A 106 9.81 12.29 -8.43
N LEU A 107 10.29 12.74 -9.58
CA LEU A 107 9.68 13.79 -10.39
C LEU A 107 9.00 13.16 -11.61
N GLY A 108 7.69 13.36 -11.74
CA GLY A 108 6.90 13.04 -12.92
C GLY A 108 6.91 14.20 -13.93
N GLY A 109 6.75 13.89 -15.21
CA GLY A 109 6.73 14.87 -16.31
C GLY A 109 8.11 15.30 -16.83
N LEU A 110 9.19 14.75 -16.27
CA LEU A 110 10.54 14.90 -16.81
C LEU A 110 10.88 13.67 -17.67
N GLY A 111 10.67 13.75 -19.00
CA GLY A 111 11.00 12.64 -19.90
C GLY A 111 9.98 11.48 -19.90
N ASN A 112 10.45 10.29 -20.27
CA ASN A 112 9.59 9.14 -20.55
C ASN A 112 9.19 8.29 -19.31
N CYS A 113 9.83 8.47 -18.16
CA CYS A 113 9.54 7.74 -16.91
C CYS A 113 9.69 8.65 -15.68
N ASP A 114 9.41 8.13 -14.49
CA ASP A 114 9.61 8.91 -13.26
C ASP A 114 11.12 9.08 -12.99
N ALA A 115 11.51 10.29 -12.59
CA ALA A 115 12.89 10.63 -12.30
C ALA A 115 13.16 10.61 -10.79
N ALA A 116 13.86 9.59 -10.27
CA ALA A 116 14.18 9.52 -8.85
C ALA A 116 15.02 10.73 -8.42
N LEU A 117 14.61 11.43 -7.35
CA LEU A 117 15.36 12.55 -6.81
C LEU A 117 16.63 12.06 -6.12
N ARG A 118 17.73 12.80 -6.26
CA ARG A 118 18.99 12.51 -5.53
C ARG A 118 18.85 12.76 -4.04
N ASP A 119 18.12 13.81 -3.66
CA ASP A 119 17.86 14.18 -2.26
C ASP A 119 16.47 14.79 -2.08
N GLY A 120 15.44 13.94 -2.15
CA GLY A 120 14.07 14.36 -1.91
C GLY A 120 13.85 14.96 -0.52
N SER A 121 14.65 14.59 0.49
CA SER A 121 14.54 15.10 1.84
C SER A 121 14.97 16.57 1.96
N ALA A 122 16.00 16.98 1.22
CA ALA A 122 16.44 18.36 1.16
C ALA A 122 15.39 19.23 0.46
N LEU A 123 14.82 18.76 -0.66
CA LEU A 123 13.73 19.45 -1.36
C LEU A 123 12.53 19.68 -0.43
N THR A 124 12.08 18.64 0.26
CA THR A 124 10.93 18.74 1.17
C THR A 124 11.19 19.70 2.34
N ARG A 125 12.40 19.73 2.91
CA ARG A 125 12.76 20.72 3.94
C ARG A 125 12.76 22.15 3.40
N TRP A 126 13.27 22.34 2.19
CA TRP A 126 13.30 23.64 1.53
C TRP A 126 11.88 24.17 1.24
N LEU A 127 10.99 23.30 0.75
CA LEU A 127 9.56 23.61 0.54
C LEU A 127 8.87 24.00 1.85
N ALA A 128 9.10 23.22 2.92
CA ALA A 128 8.54 23.52 4.23
C ALA A 128 9.02 24.85 4.81
N GLY A 129 10.29 25.23 4.56
CA GLY A 129 10.83 26.55 4.91
C GLY A 129 10.12 27.71 4.22
N ARG A 130 9.42 27.44 3.12
CA ARG A 130 8.62 28.40 2.34
C ARG A 130 7.11 28.28 2.57
N GLY A 131 6.70 27.55 3.61
CA GLY A 131 5.29 27.39 3.98
C GLY A 131 4.55 26.27 3.23
N LEU A 132 5.23 25.49 2.38
CA LEU A 132 4.67 24.31 1.73
C LEU A 132 5.01 23.07 2.56
N THR A 133 4.17 22.77 3.56
CA THR A 133 4.46 21.74 4.57
C THR A 133 3.90 20.37 4.25
N GLY A 134 2.94 20.27 3.35
CA GLY A 134 2.24 19.04 3.04
C GLY A 134 3.18 17.92 2.58
N SER A 135 4.19 18.22 1.76
CA SER A 135 5.19 17.22 1.33
C SER A 135 5.93 16.58 2.52
N ARG A 136 6.27 17.40 3.52
CA ARG A 136 6.94 16.97 4.76
C ARG A 136 6.01 16.11 5.60
N ASP A 137 4.76 16.53 5.73
CA ASP A 137 3.78 15.84 6.56
C ASP A 137 3.44 14.46 5.96
N VAL A 138 3.40 14.34 4.62
CA VAL A 138 3.30 13.05 3.91
C VAL A 138 4.54 12.19 4.13
N GLN A 139 5.75 12.72 3.97
CA GLN A 139 6.98 11.94 4.24
C GLN A 139 7.03 11.41 5.67
N GLN A 140 6.66 12.24 6.67
CA GLN A 140 6.59 11.81 8.06
C GLN A 140 5.55 10.71 8.28
N SER A 141 4.37 10.83 7.65
CA SER A 141 3.32 9.83 7.72
C SER A 141 3.76 8.51 7.08
N LEU A 142 4.41 8.56 5.91
CA LEU A 142 4.97 7.38 5.25
C LEU A 142 6.07 6.72 6.06
N ALA A 143 6.93 7.50 6.73
CA ALA A 143 7.98 6.98 7.60
C ALA A 143 7.38 6.27 8.83
N ARG A 144 6.36 6.85 9.47
CA ARG A 144 5.62 6.21 10.57
C ARG A 144 4.97 4.90 10.11
N ALA A 145 4.26 4.94 8.99
CA ALA A 145 3.63 3.74 8.41
C ALA A 145 4.67 2.67 8.00
N ALA A 146 5.88 3.05 7.59
CA ALA A 146 6.95 2.10 7.30
C ALA A 146 7.43 1.38 8.58
N VAL A 147 7.61 2.11 9.68
CA VAL A 147 7.96 1.53 10.99
C VAL A 147 6.84 0.60 11.47
N GLU A 148 5.58 1.05 11.43
CA GLU A 148 4.43 0.24 11.84
C GLU A 148 4.28 -1.05 11.01
N ARG A 149 4.51 -0.97 9.70
CA ARG A 149 4.50 -2.14 8.82
C ARG A 149 5.62 -3.12 9.16
N GLU A 150 6.82 -2.62 9.46
CA GLU A 150 7.95 -3.48 9.84
C GLU A 150 7.72 -4.13 11.21
N ASP A 151 7.19 -3.39 12.19
CA ASP A 151 6.83 -3.91 13.50
C ASP A 151 5.72 -4.97 13.39
N ARG A 152 4.70 -4.74 12.56
CA ARG A 152 3.65 -5.72 12.25
C ARG A 152 4.25 -6.97 11.60
N ARG A 153 5.12 -6.81 10.60
CA ARG A 153 5.81 -7.92 9.94
C ARG A 153 6.60 -8.76 10.95
N ALA A 154 7.37 -8.11 11.83
CA ALA A 154 8.15 -8.78 12.86
C ALA A 154 7.26 -9.58 13.84
N ARG A 155 6.12 -9.00 14.26
CA ARG A 155 5.13 -9.70 15.11
C ARG A 155 4.49 -10.89 14.40
N TRP A 156 4.16 -10.78 13.12
CA TRP A 156 3.63 -11.91 12.33
C TRP A 156 4.64 -13.05 12.21
N VAL A 157 5.92 -12.72 11.98
CA VAL A 157 7.02 -13.70 11.95
C VAL A 157 7.20 -14.37 13.31
N ALA A 158 7.09 -13.62 14.41
CA ALA A 158 7.19 -14.15 15.76
C ALA A 158 5.99 -15.06 16.14
N ALA A 159 4.82 -14.81 15.55
CA ALA A 159 3.63 -15.64 15.72
C ALA A 159 3.67 -16.96 14.92
N ALA A 160 4.68 -17.15 14.06
CA ALA A 160 4.80 -18.38 13.27
C ALA A 160 4.93 -19.62 14.16
N PRO A 161 4.38 -20.78 13.75
CA PRO A 161 4.54 -22.02 14.48
C PRO A 161 6.00 -22.35 14.77
N ARG A 162 6.24 -23.06 15.87
CA ARG A 162 7.59 -23.36 16.36
C ARG A 162 8.42 -24.03 15.26
N GLY A 163 9.58 -23.44 14.96
CA GLY A 163 10.49 -23.95 13.93
C GLY A 163 10.24 -23.41 12.53
N LEU A 164 9.25 -22.53 12.33
CA LEU A 164 8.96 -21.87 11.05
C LEU A 164 9.40 -20.40 10.99
N THR A 165 9.87 -19.81 12.10
CA THR A 165 10.21 -18.36 12.18
C THR A 165 11.16 -17.90 11.07
N ALA A 166 12.22 -18.67 10.77
CA ALA A 166 13.19 -18.28 9.75
C ALA A 166 12.59 -18.26 8.34
N VAL A 167 11.79 -19.28 7.99
CA VAL A 167 11.14 -19.34 6.67
C VAL A 167 10.01 -18.33 6.57
N ALA A 168 9.27 -18.08 7.66
CA ALA A 168 8.29 -16.98 7.73
C ALA A 168 8.95 -15.63 7.47
N ALA A 169 10.12 -15.36 8.08
CA ALA A 169 10.86 -14.14 7.82
C ALA A 169 11.24 -13.99 6.34
N ALA A 170 11.74 -15.06 5.71
CA ALA A 170 12.05 -15.08 4.28
C ALA A 170 10.81 -14.86 3.40
N THR A 171 9.70 -15.52 3.72
CA THR A 171 8.41 -15.33 3.04
C THR A 171 7.98 -13.87 3.15
N SER A 172 7.99 -13.26 4.33
CA SER A 172 7.56 -11.86 4.49
C SER A 172 8.36 -10.85 3.65
N ARG A 173 9.60 -11.20 3.27
CA ARG A 173 10.49 -10.38 2.43
C ARG A 173 10.43 -10.72 0.94
N ARG A 174 9.57 -11.65 0.50
CA ARG A 174 9.52 -12.14 -0.90
C ARG A 174 10.85 -12.75 -1.37
N GLU A 175 11.59 -13.40 -0.48
CA GLU A 175 12.79 -14.12 -0.91
C GLU A 175 12.42 -15.24 -1.89
N ALA A 176 13.23 -15.43 -2.93
CA ALA A 176 12.97 -16.44 -3.95
C ALA A 176 12.84 -17.84 -3.34
N GLY A 177 11.80 -18.58 -3.74
CA GLY A 177 11.51 -19.93 -3.27
C GLY A 177 11.06 -20.05 -1.81
N ALA A 178 10.79 -18.93 -1.12
CA ALA A 178 10.50 -18.96 0.31
C ALA A 178 9.12 -19.56 0.64
N GLU A 179 8.13 -19.38 -0.24
CA GLU A 179 6.80 -19.97 -0.03
C GLU A 179 6.81 -21.49 -0.19
N GLU A 180 7.52 -22.01 -1.18
CA GLU A 180 7.68 -23.44 -1.41
C GLU A 180 8.40 -24.10 -0.23
N ARG A 181 9.47 -23.44 0.27
CA ARG A 181 10.15 -23.90 1.49
C ARG A 181 9.25 -23.86 2.71
N LEU A 182 8.34 -22.88 2.80
CA LEU A 182 7.37 -22.78 3.90
C LEU A 182 6.42 -23.98 3.87
N VAL A 183 5.84 -24.30 2.71
CA VAL A 183 4.97 -25.47 2.51
C VAL A 183 5.66 -26.74 2.97
N ASP A 184 6.86 -27.02 2.46
CA ASP A 184 7.61 -28.23 2.80
C ASP A 184 7.96 -28.31 4.30
N LEU A 185 8.36 -27.18 4.89
CA LEU A 185 8.79 -27.15 6.28
C LEU A 185 7.61 -27.30 7.23
N VAL A 186 6.44 -26.74 6.92
CA VAL A 186 5.20 -26.93 7.67
C VAL A 186 4.86 -28.42 7.75
N ALA A 187 4.85 -29.13 6.61
CA ALA A 187 4.55 -30.57 6.57
C ALA A 187 5.56 -31.41 7.37
N ARG A 188 6.86 -31.06 7.31
CA ARG A 188 7.91 -31.76 8.07
C ARG A 188 7.87 -31.49 9.57
N ARG A 189 7.52 -30.27 9.99
CA ARG A 189 7.51 -29.86 11.42
C ARG A 189 6.23 -30.26 12.13
N HIS A 190 5.13 -30.37 11.39
CA HIS A 190 3.82 -30.78 11.88
C HIS A 190 3.32 -31.96 11.05
N PRO A 191 3.88 -33.17 11.25
CA PRO A 191 3.50 -34.35 10.48
C PRO A 191 2.06 -34.79 10.80
N ASP A 192 1.62 -34.61 12.04
CA ASP A 192 0.21 -34.80 12.41
C ASP A 192 -0.66 -33.75 11.75
N ALA A 193 -1.70 -34.21 11.05
CA ALA A 193 -2.53 -33.37 10.21
C ALA A 193 -3.46 -32.44 11.01
N VAL A 194 -3.98 -32.93 12.14
CA VAL A 194 -4.82 -32.14 13.04
C VAL A 194 -3.98 -31.06 13.74
N GLU A 195 -2.82 -31.41 14.28
CA GLU A 195 -1.90 -30.45 14.90
C GLU A 195 -1.43 -29.39 13.90
N ARG A 196 -1.15 -29.78 12.65
CA ARG A 196 -0.77 -28.86 11.58
C ARG A 196 -1.86 -27.85 11.28
N VAL A 197 -3.10 -28.30 11.08
CA VAL A 197 -4.25 -27.40 10.86
C VAL A 197 -4.43 -26.45 12.03
N LEU A 198 -4.38 -26.96 13.27
CA LEU A 198 -4.54 -26.15 14.48
C LEU A 198 -3.42 -25.10 14.63
N ALA A 199 -2.18 -25.43 14.26
CA ALA A 199 -1.07 -24.49 14.25
C ALA A 199 -1.23 -23.42 13.17
N LEU A 200 -1.67 -23.80 11.98
CA LEU A 200 -1.92 -22.88 10.87
C LEU A 200 -3.10 -21.94 11.16
N LEU A 201 -4.18 -22.45 11.78
CA LEU A 201 -5.32 -21.63 12.21
C LEU A 201 -4.89 -20.59 13.25
N ALA A 202 -4.08 -20.99 14.25
CA ALA A 202 -3.56 -20.05 15.23
C ALA A 202 -2.74 -18.92 14.57
N TRP A 203 -1.90 -19.26 13.59
CA TRP A 203 -1.09 -18.28 12.87
C TRP A 203 -1.92 -17.39 11.93
N ALA A 204 -2.92 -17.97 11.26
CA ALA A 204 -3.90 -17.24 10.45
C ALA A 204 -4.81 -16.31 11.28
N GLY A 205 -4.86 -16.47 12.61
CA GLY A 205 -5.59 -15.57 13.51
C GLY A 205 -4.90 -14.23 13.77
N PHE A 206 -3.63 -14.07 13.39
CA PHE A 206 -2.89 -12.81 13.59
C PHE A 206 -3.42 -11.62 12.76
N PRO A 207 -3.65 -11.76 11.44
CA PRO A 207 -4.03 -10.64 10.57
C PRO A 207 -5.37 -9.97 10.87
N PRO A 208 -6.47 -10.71 11.16
CA PRO A 208 -7.79 -10.11 11.43
C PRO A 208 -7.84 -9.13 12.61
N ARG A 209 -6.82 -9.20 13.48
CA ARG A 209 -6.65 -8.35 14.67
C ARG A 209 -5.88 -7.07 14.39
N GLN A 210 -5.35 -6.89 13.18
CA GLN A 210 -4.60 -5.69 12.80
C GLN A 210 -5.56 -4.62 12.22
N PRO A 211 -5.29 -3.33 12.46
CA PRO A 211 -6.18 -2.24 12.06
C PRO A 211 -6.26 -2.06 10.54
N ASP A 212 -5.20 -2.42 9.82
CA ASP A 212 -5.08 -2.21 8.38
C ASP A 212 -5.27 -3.51 7.59
N GLY A 213 -5.53 -3.36 6.29
CA GLY A 213 -5.67 -4.48 5.36
C GLY A 213 -4.52 -5.50 5.45
N THR A 214 -4.77 -6.72 4.95
CA THR A 214 -3.87 -7.85 5.12
C THR A 214 -2.73 -7.82 4.09
N PRO A 215 -1.46 -7.66 4.49
CA PRO A 215 -0.32 -7.81 3.61
C PRO A 215 -0.33 -9.21 2.98
N TRP A 216 0.08 -9.29 1.72
CA TRP A 216 0.08 -10.54 0.95
C TRP A 216 0.75 -11.74 1.67
N HIS A 217 1.82 -11.53 2.44
CA HIS A 217 2.53 -12.61 3.13
C HIS A 217 1.74 -13.15 4.32
N GLU A 218 0.92 -12.31 4.93
CA GLU A 218 0.07 -12.70 6.05
C GLU A 218 -1.06 -13.65 5.62
N LEU A 219 -1.33 -13.75 4.31
CA LEU A 219 -2.26 -14.73 3.73
C LEU A 219 -1.63 -16.13 3.57
N ALA A 220 -0.32 -16.28 3.77
CA ALA A 220 0.34 -17.58 3.58
C ALA A 220 -0.26 -18.72 4.43
N PRO A 221 -0.57 -18.56 5.72
CA PRO A 221 -1.19 -19.61 6.52
C PRO A 221 -2.59 -19.99 6.02
N GLN A 222 -3.36 -19.00 5.56
CA GLN A 222 -4.68 -19.23 4.97
C GLN A 222 -4.58 -20.02 3.66
N ARG A 223 -3.62 -19.71 2.79
CA ARG A 223 -3.39 -20.47 1.55
C ARG A 223 -2.97 -21.92 1.83
N LEU A 224 -2.17 -22.15 2.88
CA LEU A 224 -1.84 -23.50 3.34
C LEU A 224 -3.07 -24.25 3.85
N LEU A 225 -3.92 -23.60 4.65
CA LEU A 225 -5.20 -24.18 5.12
C LEU A 225 -6.13 -24.52 3.95
N LEU A 226 -6.21 -23.66 2.93
CA LEU A 226 -7.00 -23.93 1.72
C LEU A 226 -6.46 -25.12 0.91
N ALA A 227 -5.22 -25.56 1.13
CA ALA A 227 -4.68 -26.78 0.49
C ALA A 227 -5.00 -28.06 1.29
N GLU A 228 -5.38 -27.97 2.57
CA GLU A 228 -5.77 -29.12 3.38
C GLU A 228 -7.19 -29.60 3.04
N PRO A 229 -7.54 -30.88 3.23
CA PRO A 229 -8.91 -31.36 3.07
C PRO A 229 -9.90 -30.63 3.98
N THR A 230 -11.12 -30.36 3.49
CA THR A 230 -12.14 -29.62 4.25
C THR A 230 -12.52 -30.35 5.54
N GLU A 231 -12.69 -31.66 5.43
CA GLU A 231 -13.10 -32.57 6.49
C GLU A 231 -12.07 -32.59 7.61
N LEU A 232 -10.78 -32.53 7.25
CA LEU A 232 -9.68 -32.44 8.22
C LEU A 232 -9.73 -31.13 9.00
N ILE A 233 -10.12 -30.01 8.37
CA ILE A 233 -10.25 -28.73 9.07
C ILE A 233 -11.37 -28.77 10.10
N PHE A 234 -12.50 -29.39 9.75
CA PHE A 234 -13.61 -29.59 10.68
C PHE A 234 -13.25 -30.57 11.80
N GLU A 235 -12.59 -31.68 11.48
CA GLU A 235 -12.09 -32.65 12.46
C GLU A 235 -11.15 -31.98 13.46
N ALA A 236 -10.18 -31.20 12.98
CA ALA A 236 -9.23 -30.50 13.84
C ALA A 236 -9.94 -29.56 14.83
N LEU A 237 -10.90 -28.76 14.35
CA LEU A 237 -11.68 -27.84 15.19
C LEU A 237 -12.66 -28.56 16.15
N ALA A 238 -13.03 -29.81 15.86
CA ALA A 238 -13.88 -30.61 16.73
C ALA A 238 -13.09 -31.47 17.73
N SER A 239 -11.83 -31.80 17.42
CA SER A 239 -10.99 -32.70 18.22
C SER A 239 -10.60 -32.14 19.59
N VAL A 240 -10.54 -30.82 19.70
CA VAL A 240 -10.16 -30.08 20.91
C VAL A 240 -10.96 -28.78 20.99
N SER A 241 -11.07 -28.19 22.18
CA SER A 241 -11.61 -26.83 22.31
C SER A 241 -10.63 -25.82 21.67
N PRO A 242 -11.03 -25.12 20.58
CA PRO A 242 -10.10 -24.22 19.90
C PRO A 242 -9.75 -23.01 20.78
N THR A 243 -8.49 -22.59 20.70
CA THR A 243 -8.02 -21.36 21.33
C THR A 243 -8.58 -20.12 20.63
N PRO A 244 -8.60 -18.94 21.29
CA PRO A 244 -9.05 -17.70 20.65
C PRO A 244 -8.33 -17.39 19.32
N ALA A 245 -7.02 -17.62 19.24
CA ALA A 245 -6.26 -17.41 18.00
C ALA A 245 -6.68 -18.37 16.88
N GLN A 246 -7.00 -19.62 17.22
CA GLN A 246 -7.51 -20.60 16.25
C GLN A 246 -8.92 -20.23 15.78
N LEU A 247 -9.77 -19.72 16.66
CA LEU A 247 -11.10 -19.21 16.30
C LEU A 247 -11.01 -17.96 15.41
N ASP A 248 -10.04 -17.07 15.66
CA ASP A 248 -9.76 -15.93 14.78
C ASP A 248 -9.36 -16.39 13.38
N GLY A 249 -8.43 -17.34 13.29
CA GLY A 249 -7.99 -17.87 12.00
C GLY A 249 -9.07 -18.67 11.27
N ALA A 250 -9.90 -19.41 12.01
CA ALA A 250 -11.05 -20.12 11.45
C ALA A 250 -12.09 -19.13 10.91
N ALA A 251 -12.43 -18.09 11.68
CA ALA A 251 -13.35 -17.05 11.23
C ALA A 251 -12.84 -16.36 9.95
N GLU A 252 -11.54 -16.05 9.88
CA GLU A 252 -10.93 -15.45 8.69
C GLU A 252 -10.91 -16.41 7.50
N LEU A 253 -10.48 -17.66 7.70
CA LEU A 253 -10.47 -18.68 6.65
C LEU A 253 -11.85 -18.83 6.04
N PHE A 254 -12.84 -19.06 6.89
CA PHE A 254 -14.14 -19.42 6.40
C PHE A 254 -14.81 -18.18 5.75
N THR A 255 -14.67 -16.96 6.29
CA THR A 255 -15.23 -15.75 5.66
C THR A 255 -14.49 -15.26 4.41
N SER A 256 -13.42 -15.94 4.00
CA SER A 256 -12.65 -15.59 2.79
C SER A 256 -13.44 -15.80 1.50
N LEU A 257 -13.03 -15.09 0.44
CA LEU A 257 -13.64 -15.25 -0.88
C LEU A 257 -13.32 -16.64 -1.45
N GLU A 258 -12.14 -17.16 -1.20
CA GLU A 258 -11.66 -18.47 -1.65
C GLU A 258 -12.45 -19.63 -1.03
N TRP A 259 -12.98 -19.46 0.18
CA TRP A 259 -13.87 -20.43 0.79
C TRP A 259 -15.31 -20.34 0.28
N THR A 260 -15.77 -19.12 0.02
CA THR A 260 -17.17 -18.83 -0.31
C THR A 260 -17.45 -18.82 -1.82
N ARG A 261 -16.43 -18.74 -2.68
CA ARG A 261 -16.54 -18.58 -4.14
C ARG A 261 -15.45 -19.35 -4.92
N PRO A 262 -15.78 -20.53 -5.49
CA PRO A 262 -17.02 -21.28 -5.31
C PRO A 262 -17.17 -21.79 -3.87
N PRO A 263 -18.40 -22.00 -3.38
CA PRO A 263 -18.62 -22.49 -2.02
C PRO A 263 -17.99 -23.87 -1.86
N ARG A 264 -17.09 -23.99 -0.87
CA ARG A 264 -16.34 -25.22 -0.66
C ARG A 264 -17.11 -26.27 0.15
N ALA A 265 -17.68 -25.87 1.30
CA ALA A 265 -18.56 -26.68 2.11
C ALA A 265 -19.37 -25.80 3.09
N GLU A 266 -20.54 -26.29 3.49
CA GLU A 266 -21.30 -25.68 4.59
C GLU A 266 -20.62 -25.97 5.93
N LEU A 267 -20.55 -24.97 6.81
CA LEU A 267 -20.00 -25.18 8.15
C LEU A 267 -20.98 -25.98 9.02
N PRO A 268 -20.51 -26.98 9.77
CA PRO A 268 -21.29 -27.64 10.80
C PRO A 268 -21.87 -26.62 11.79
N GLU A 269 -23.15 -26.77 12.13
CA GLU A 269 -23.86 -25.79 12.97
C GLU A 269 -23.18 -25.53 14.33
N PRO A 270 -22.70 -26.54 15.08
CA PRO A 270 -22.00 -26.28 16.34
C PRO A 270 -20.76 -25.39 16.17
N LEU A 271 -19.99 -25.59 15.10
CA LEU A 271 -18.82 -24.77 14.80
C LEU A 271 -19.22 -23.35 14.40
N ARG A 272 -20.28 -23.21 13.60
CA ARG A 272 -20.83 -21.91 13.21
C ARG A 272 -21.23 -21.08 14.42
N THR A 273 -21.98 -21.66 15.36
CA THR A 273 -22.40 -20.97 16.59
C THR A 273 -21.19 -20.48 17.38
N VAL A 274 -20.19 -21.34 17.59
CA VAL A 274 -18.96 -20.99 18.33
C VAL A 274 -18.22 -19.82 17.66
N LEU A 275 -18.10 -19.81 16.34
CA LEU A 275 -17.43 -18.72 15.62
C LEU A 275 -18.19 -17.40 15.70
N ILE A 276 -19.53 -17.44 15.58
CA ILE A 276 -20.39 -16.25 15.72
C ILE A 276 -20.27 -15.67 17.12
N ASP A 277 -20.36 -16.51 18.15
CA ASP A 277 -20.27 -16.10 19.54
C ASP A 277 -18.89 -15.49 19.84
N HIS A 278 -17.82 -16.14 19.39
CA HIS A 278 -16.45 -15.65 19.55
C HIS A 278 -16.21 -14.29 18.90
N VAL A 279 -16.62 -14.12 17.63
CA VAL A 279 -16.46 -12.86 16.89
C VAL A 279 -17.35 -11.77 17.46
N THR A 280 -18.56 -12.12 17.93
CA THR A 280 -19.47 -11.17 18.59
C THR A 280 -18.94 -10.73 19.96
N ALA A 281 -18.29 -11.62 20.71
CA ALA A 281 -17.72 -11.26 21.99
C ALA A 281 -16.44 -10.42 21.81
N THR A 282 -15.50 -10.88 20.98
CA THR A 282 -14.13 -10.37 20.99
C THR A 282 -13.66 -9.77 19.67
N GLY A 283 -14.36 -9.99 18.56
CA GLY A 283 -13.88 -9.63 17.23
C GLY A 283 -13.75 -8.13 17.00
N THR A 284 -12.87 -7.76 16.06
CA THR A 284 -12.76 -6.39 15.52
C THR A 284 -13.96 -6.04 14.64
N ASP A 285 -14.18 -4.76 14.34
CA ASP A 285 -15.27 -4.35 13.46
C ASP A 285 -15.22 -5.04 12.08
N PRO A 286 -14.05 -5.15 11.41
CA PRO A 286 -13.93 -5.92 10.17
C PRO A 286 -14.31 -7.39 10.32
N MET A 287 -13.93 -8.05 11.43
CA MET A 287 -14.30 -9.44 11.67
C MET A 287 -15.82 -9.60 11.85
N ARG A 288 -16.46 -8.72 12.63
CA ARG A 288 -17.93 -8.73 12.84
C ARG A 288 -18.65 -8.49 11.53
N PHE A 289 -18.18 -7.55 10.72
CA PHE A 289 -18.70 -7.28 9.39
C PHE A 289 -18.61 -8.53 8.50
N ARG A 290 -17.42 -9.13 8.37
CA ARG A 290 -17.23 -10.35 7.58
C ARG A 290 -18.07 -11.52 8.07
N MET A 291 -18.16 -11.73 9.38
CA MET A 291 -18.97 -12.80 9.96
C MET A 291 -20.46 -12.63 9.62
N ARG A 292 -21.00 -11.41 9.71
CA ARG A 292 -22.38 -11.10 9.33
C ARG A 292 -22.66 -11.28 7.83
N HIS A 293 -21.72 -10.91 6.97
CA HIS A 293 -21.94 -10.92 5.51
C HIS A 293 -21.47 -12.20 4.81
N GLY A 294 -20.50 -12.92 5.37
CA GLY A 294 -20.01 -14.19 4.85
C GLY A 294 -20.95 -15.37 5.16
N TYR A 295 -21.50 -15.39 6.39
CA TYR A 295 -22.41 -16.46 6.85
C TYR A 295 -23.86 -16.05 7.07
N GLY A 296 -24.10 -14.76 7.33
CA GLY A 296 -25.42 -14.24 7.70
C GLY A 296 -26.26 -13.70 6.54
N ALA A 297 -25.75 -13.70 5.30
CA ALA A 297 -26.52 -13.20 4.14
C ALA A 297 -27.66 -14.13 3.70
N GLY A 298 -27.84 -15.30 4.34
CA GLY A 298 -28.85 -16.28 3.96
C GLY A 298 -29.41 -17.07 5.14
N ARG A 299 -30.15 -16.40 6.03
CA ARG A 299 -31.34 -16.90 6.75
C ARG A 299 -31.81 -15.83 7.72
N ALA A 300 -32.39 -14.75 7.19
CA ALA A 300 -33.54 -14.18 7.86
C ALA A 300 -34.62 -15.28 7.83
N THR A 301 -34.68 -16.09 8.89
CA THR A 301 -35.87 -16.84 9.22
C THR A 301 -37.00 -15.82 9.29
N GLY A 302 -38.00 -15.99 8.43
CA GLY A 302 -39.27 -15.30 8.60
C GLY A 302 -39.77 -15.51 10.04
N ALA A 303 -40.00 -14.39 10.71
CA ALA A 303 -40.85 -14.26 11.87
C ALA A 303 -41.78 -13.08 11.55
#